data_AF-A0A7C5KST1-F1
#
_entry.id   AF-A0A7C5KST1-F1
#
_cell.length_a   1.000
_cell.length_b   1.000
_cell.length_c   1.000
_cell.angle_alpha   90.00
_cell.angle_beta   90.00
_cell.angle_gamma   90.00
#
_symmetry.space_group_name_H-M   'P 1'
#
loop_
_entity.id
_entity.type
_entity.pdbx_description
1 polymer ?
#
loop_
_entity_poly.entity_id
_entity_poly.type
_entity_poly.pdbx_seq_one_letter_code
_entity_poly.pdbx_strand_id
1 'polypeptide(L)'
;AKGLPVEEQETGEWATGQIDKSHRFADLPAYGYDVQFLISGTDLKAEAIRKRIAGMGQYPLVVGNAQLLRVHLHTPDPGVALSYGVTQGNLLDIVIENLDEQSRQFTRAQSAKTGAASDIALVCAAPSPELAKIFKSLGAAVTISWGQTMPPGAQDFLQAIQQVSANKILLLPNNKNSIMAARQAASLAEKTAQALPSETVPQGISAALAFNSEADFDLNAARMLNALRHVQTIEITQAARSVKLNGLQVNRGDIIGLLNNTLAAAGLNINQVALDVLAQQDMSNIEIIGIYYGQDASDATANALADLITAAYAHLKVEVVYGGQAHTHYIISLE
;
A
#
# COMPACT_ATOMS: atom_id res chain seq x y z
N ALA A 1 16.93 -31.54 -73.14
CA ALA A 1 16.37 -32.90 -73.20
C ALA A 1 17.04 -33.70 -72.09
N LYS A 2 16.37 -34.30 -71.11
CA LYS A 2 15.07 -34.99 -71.12
C LYS A 2 14.35 -34.78 -69.76
N GLY A 3 13.02 -34.55 -69.80
CA GLY A 3 12.10 -34.96 -68.73
C GLY A 3 11.92 -36.48 -68.74
N LEU A 4 11.16 -37.19 -67.93
CA LEU A 4 10.05 -37.04 -66.96
C LEU A 4 10.06 -38.41 -66.16
N PRO A 5 9.26 -38.73 -65.10
CA PRO A 5 7.86 -38.34 -64.92
C PRO A 5 7.37 -38.00 -63.49
N VAL A 6 6.11 -37.59 -63.51
CA VAL A 6 5.15 -37.23 -62.47
C VAL A 6 4.62 -38.49 -61.76
N GLU A 7 4.32 -38.38 -60.46
CA GLU A 7 3.14 -39.02 -59.87
C GLU A 7 2.56 -38.14 -58.76
N GLU A 8 1.23 -37.96 -58.81
CA GLU A 8 0.36 -37.16 -57.95
C GLU A 8 -0.04 -37.92 -56.66
N GLN A 9 -0.50 -37.14 -55.68
CA GLN A 9 -1.48 -37.39 -54.58
C GLN A 9 -0.94 -36.74 -53.28
N GLU A 10 -1.67 -35.98 -52.47
CA GLU A 10 -3.07 -35.57 -52.44
C GLU A 10 -3.17 -34.28 -51.59
N THR A 11 -3.93 -33.33 -52.13
CA THR A 11 -4.75 -32.28 -51.52
C THR A 11 -4.84 -32.19 -49.99
N GLY A 12 -4.62 -30.97 -49.48
CA GLY A 12 -5.13 -30.49 -48.19
C GLY A 12 -5.55 -29.03 -48.27
N GLU A 13 -6.75 -28.78 -48.80
CA GLU A 13 -7.45 -27.49 -48.74
C GLU A 13 -7.73 -27.12 -47.26
N TRP A 14 -7.22 -25.98 -46.79
CA TRP A 14 -7.75 -25.34 -45.58
C TRP A 14 -9.06 -24.64 -45.92
N ALA A 15 -10.12 -25.44 -46.07
CA ALA A 15 -11.48 -24.97 -46.18
C ALA A 15 -11.91 -24.26 -44.87
N THR A 16 -12.53 -23.11 -45.06
CA THR A 16 -13.10 -22.20 -44.09
C THR A 16 -14.06 -22.89 -43.12
N GLY A 17 -13.58 -23.23 -41.92
CA GLY A 17 -14.43 -23.56 -40.78
C GLY A 17 -14.84 -22.27 -40.07
N GLN A 18 -16.11 -21.87 -40.23
CA GLN A 18 -16.76 -20.95 -39.29
C GLN A 18 -16.60 -21.51 -37.88
N ILE A 19 -15.74 -20.89 -37.07
CA ILE A 19 -15.69 -21.15 -35.65
C ILE A 19 -16.92 -20.47 -35.06
N ASP A 20 -17.89 -21.30 -34.69
CA ASP A 20 -19.09 -20.95 -33.95
C ASP A 20 -18.72 -20.08 -32.73
N LYS A 21 -19.06 -18.79 -32.80
CA LYS A 21 -18.86 -17.80 -31.73
C LYS A 21 -19.91 -17.91 -30.62
N SER A 22 -20.38 -19.11 -30.29
CA SER A 22 -21.43 -19.32 -29.28
C SER A 22 -21.09 -20.29 -28.15
N HIS A 23 -19.80 -20.64 -27.96
CA HIS A 23 -19.36 -21.24 -26.70
C HIS A 23 -18.98 -20.18 -25.65
N ARG A 24 -20.05 -19.65 -25.05
CA ARG A 24 -20.22 -19.31 -23.63
C ARG A 24 -18.98 -18.84 -22.85
N PHE A 25 -18.97 -17.54 -22.53
CA PHE A 25 -18.43 -16.99 -21.29
C PHE A 25 -19.24 -17.52 -20.08
N ALA A 26 -19.26 -18.84 -19.89
CA ALA A 26 -19.76 -19.45 -18.69
C ALA A 26 -18.56 -20.03 -17.95
N ASP A 27 -18.44 -19.64 -16.68
CA ASP A 27 -17.57 -20.22 -15.66
C ASP A 27 -16.14 -19.65 -15.60
N LEU A 28 -16.02 -18.33 -15.46
CA LEU A 28 -14.98 -17.79 -14.55
C LEU A 28 -15.40 -18.16 -13.11
N PRO A 29 -14.49 -18.63 -12.24
CA PRO A 29 -14.87 -18.97 -10.88
C PRO A 29 -15.38 -17.71 -10.19
N ALA A 30 -16.62 -17.77 -9.68
CA ALA A 30 -17.19 -16.74 -8.84
C ALA A 30 -16.23 -16.44 -7.67
N TYR A 31 -15.83 -15.18 -7.52
CA TYR A 31 -15.08 -14.71 -6.35
C TYR A 31 -15.94 -14.81 -5.08
N GLY A 32 -17.26 -14.84 -5.25
CA GLY A 32 -18.22 -15.00 -4.16
C GLY A 32 -18.30 -13.74 -3.32
N TYR A 33 -18.16 -13.89 -2.01
CA TYR A 33 -18.24 -12.82 -1.04
C TYR A 33 -16.94 -12.70 -0.26
N ASP A 34 -16.48 -11.47 -0.07
CA ASP A 34 -15.55 -11.17 1.00
C ASP A 34 -16.33 -11.08 2.31
N VAL A 35 -15.91 -11.86 3.30
CA VAL A 35 -16.63 -12.01 4.56
C VAL A 35 -15.65 -11.76 5.69
N GLN A 36 -15.91 -10.69 6.43
CA GLN A 36 -15.13 -10.29 7.58
C GLN A 36 -16.03 -10.21 8.80
N PHE A 37 -15.60 -10.79 9.92
CA PHE A 37 -16.32 -10.69 11.19
C PHE A 37 -15.41 -11.01 12.36
N LEU A 38 -15.81 -10.59 13.56
CA LEU A 38 -15.16 -10.97 14.80
C LEU A 38 -16.00 -12.03 15.52
N ILE A 39 -15.34 -12.98 16.18
CA ILE A 39 -15.94 -13.93 17.12
C ILE A 39 -15.46 -13.56 18.52
N SER A 40 -16.36 -13.18 19.41
CA SER A 40 -16.06 -12.91 20.83
C SER A 40 -16.51 -14.07 21.73
N GLY A 41 -15.69 -14.41 22.73
CA GLY A 41 -15.91 -15.51 23.67
C GLY A 41 -14.94 -15.49 24.85
N THR A 42 -14.92 -16.54 25.67
CA THR A 42 -14.04 -16.62 26.86
C THR A 42 -12.98 -17.73 26.81
N ASP A 43 -13.09 -18.67 25.86
CA ASP A 43 -12.12 -19.77 25.62
C ASP A 43 -12.16 -20.24 24.15
N LEU A 44 -11.99 -19.31 23.20
CA LEU A 44 -11.99 -19.61 21.77
C LEU A 44 -10.76 -20.46 21.40
N LYS A 45 -11.00 -21.63 20.81
CA LYS A 45 -9.94 -22.53 20.32
C LYS A 45 -9.40 -22.05 18.98
N ALA A 46 -8.57 -21.00 19.01
CA ALA A 46 -8.05 -20.30 17.84
C ALA A 46 -7.51 -21.22 16.73
N GLU A 47 -6.71 -22.22 17.06
CA GLU A 47 -6.15 -23.15 16.07
C GLU A 47 -7.19 -24.08 15.44
N ALA A 48 -8.19 -24.53 16.22
CA ALA A 48 -9.29 -25.33 15.68
C ALA A 48 -10.18 -24.49 14.76
N ILE A 49 -10.46 -23.25 15.16
CA ILE A 49 -11.24 -22.26 14.40
C ILE A 49 -10.53 -21.90 13.09
N ARG A 50 -9.22 -21.62 13.15
CA ARG A 50 -8.36 -21.38 11.98
C ARG A 50 -8.42 -22.55 11.00
N LYS A 51 -8.20 -23.77 11.48
CA LYS A 51 -8.23 -24.98 10.64
C LYS A 51 -9.59 -25.19 10.00
N ARG A 52 -10.67 -24.91 10.72
CA ARG A 52 -12.05 -25.13 10.24
C ARG A 52 -12.44 -24.07 9.21
N ILE A 53 -12.13 -22.79 9.45
CA ILE A 53 -12.35 -21.67 8.52
C ILE A 53 -11.51 -21.82 7.25
N ALA A 54 -10.30 -22.39 7.37
CA ALA A 54 -9.46 -22.62 6.21
C ALA A 54 -10.07 -23.58 5.16
N GLY A 55 -11.04 -24.40 5.56
CA GLY A 55 -11.80 -25.26 4.65
C GLY A 55 -13.11 -24.66 4.13
N MET A 56 -13.44 -23.40 4.49
CA MET A 56 -14.73 -22.77 4.14
C MET A 56 -14.63 -21.75 3.00
N GLY A 57 -13.43 -21.47 2.50
CA GLY A 57 -13.23 -20.46 1.47
C GLY A 57 -11.77 -20.32 1.04
N GLN A 58 -11.52 -19.30 0.24
CA GLN A 58 -10.21 -18.90 -0.26
C GLN A 58 -9.64 -17.77 0.62
N TYR A 59 -8.31 -17.69 0.67
CA TYR A 59 -7.55 -16.68 1.44
C TYR A 59 -8.00 -16.52 2.91
N PRO A 60 -8.20 -17.62 3.65
CA PRO A 60 -8.68 -17.56 5.02
C PRO A 60 -7.61 -16.96 5.95
N LEU A 61 -7.98 -15.91 6.65
CA LEU A 61 -7.22 -15.25 7.70
C LEU A 61 -8.02 -15.31 9.00
N VAL A 62 -7.44 -15.94 10.01
CA VAL A 62 -8.00 -15.96 11.36
C VAL A 62 -6.93 -15.46 12.32
N VAL A 63 -7.16 -14.34 13.00
CA VAL A 63 -6.13 -13.69 13.84
C VAL A 63 -6.76 -13.20 15.14
N GLY A 64 -6.08 -13.37 16.26
CA GLY A 64 -6.58 -12.97 17.58
C GLY A 64 -6.18 -13.97 18.66
N ASN A 65 -6.95 -14.00 19.75
CA ASN A 65 -6.66 -14.78 20.95
C ASN A 65 -7.89 -15.56 21.45
N ALA A 66 -7.82 -16.14 22.65
CA ALA A 66 -8.91 -16.93 23.22
C ALA A 66 -10.18 -16.12 23.57
N GLN A 67 -10.13 -14.79 23.56
CA GLN A 67 -11.30 -13.94 23.85
C GLN A 67 -11.93 -13.31 22.60
N LEU A 68 -11.13 -13.04 21.57
CA LEU A 68 -11.60 -12.40 20.35
C LEU A 68 -10.79 -12.87 19.14
N LEU A 69 -11.47 -13.32 18.09
CA LEU A 69 -10.86 -13.76 16.83
C LEU A 69 -11.46 -13.01 15.66
N ARG A 70 -10.62 -12.34 14.87
CA ARG A 70 -10.99 -11.79 13.57
C ARG A 70 -10.90 -12.88 12.51
N VAL A 71 -11.94 -12.96 11.69
CA VAL A 71 -12.06 -13.85 10.56
C VAL A 71 -12.18 -13.00 9.30
N HIS A 72 -11.39 -13.33 8.29
CA HIS A 72 -11.51 -12.79 6.93
C HIS A 72 -11.34 -13.98 5.97
N LEU A 73 -12.28 -14.19 5.06
CA LEU A 73 -12.18 -15.19 4.02
C LEU A 73 -13.03 -14.80 2.81
N HIS A 74 -12.68 -15.32 1.64
CA HIS A 74 -13.51 -15.23 0.46
C HIS A 74 -14.29 -16.54 0.29
N THR A 75 -15.61 -16.49 0.24
CA THR A 75 -16.43 -17.70 0.16
C THR A 75 -17.64 -17.50 -0.76
N PRO A 76 -18.05 -18.52 -1.54
CA PRO A 76 -19.25 -18.42 -2.37
C PRO A 76 -20.54 -18.28 -1.55
N ASP A 77 -20.54 -18.73 -0.29
CA ASP A 77 -21.68 -18.60 0.62
C ASP A 77 -21.22 -18.02 1.98
N PRO A 78 -21.46 -16.72 2.24
CA PRO A 78 -21.08 -16.08 3.49
C PRO A 78 -21.77 -16.71 4.70
N GLY A 79 -22.94 -17.32 4.49
CA GLY A 79 -23.71 -18.00 5.52
C GLY A 79 -22.94 -19.15 6.16
N VAL A 80 -22.05 -19.84 5.44
CA VAL A 80 -21.25 -20.96 5.96
C VAL A 80 -20.29 -20.48 7.05
N ALA A 81 -19.59 -19.38 6.79
CA ALA A 81 -18.61 -18.83 7.72
C ALA A 81 -19.28 -18.19 8.94
N LEU A 82 -20.38 -17.45 8.72
CA LEU A 82 -21.14 -16.80 9.79
C LEU A 82 -21.83 -17.83 10.69
N SER A 83 -22.48 -18.83 10.10
CA SER A 83 -23.12 -19.90 10.89
C SER A 83 -22.10 -20.66 11.74
N TYR A 84 -20.90 -20.89 11.20
CA TYR A 84 -19.82 -21.47 11.99
C TYR A 84 -19.38 -20.53 13.11
N GLY A 85 -19.14 -19.25 12.83
CA GLY A 85 -18.72 -18.28 13.86
C GLY A 85 -19.71 -18.17 15.02
N VAL A 86 -21.02 -18.20 14.74
CA VAL A 86 -22.09 -18.25 15.78
C VAL A 86 -21.97 -19.48 16.69
N THR A 87 -21.48 -20.62 16.17
CA THR A 87 -21.28 -21.83 17.00
C THR A 87 -20.08 -21.72 17.94
N GLN A 88 -19.18 -20.76 17.72
CA GLN A 88 -17.96 -20.57 18.49
C GLN A 88 -18.09 -19.44 19.52
N GLY A 89 -18.89 -18.41 19.23
CA GLY A 89 -19.08 -17.25 20.09
C GLY A 89 -20.02 -16.22 19.47
N ASN A 90 -20.04 -15.00 20.02
CA ASN A 90 -20.88 -13.93 19.48
C ASN A 90 -20.18 -13.25 18.30
N LEU A 91 -20.91 -13.09 17.19
CA LEU A 91 -20.42 -12.34 16.05
C LEU A 91 -20.52 -10.83 16.27
N LEU A 92 -19.45 -10.12 15.95
CA LEU A 92 -19.39 -8.66 15.92
C LEU A 92 -18.84 -8.20 14.55
N ASP A 93 -19.13 -6.95 14.18
CA ASP A 93 -18.56 -6.25 13.02
C ASP A 93 -18.56 -7.07 11.72
N ILE A 94 -19.75 -7.57 11.37
CA ILE A 94 -19.94 -8.37 10.16
C ILE A 94 -19.93 -7.45 8.94
N VAL A 95 -18.95 -7.65 8.07
CA VAL A 95 -18.86 -7.04 6.74
C VAL A 95 -18.97 -8.14 5.70
N ILE A 96 -19.88 -7.96 4.73
CA ILE A 96 -20.08 -8.88 3.62
C ILE A 96 -20.11 -8.07 2.33
N GLU A 97 -19.12 -8.30 1.49
CA GLU A 97 -19.02 -7.62 0.19
C GLU A 97 -19.15 -8.63 -0.95
N ASN A 98 -20.02 -8.35 -1.91
CA ASN A 98 -20.17 -9.20 -3.09
C ASN A 98 -19.07 -8.88 -4.10
N LEU A 99 -18.05 -9.74 -4.13
CA LEU A 99 -16.90 -9.59 -5.01
C LEU A 99 -17.31 -9.77 -6.48
N ASP A 100 -18.31 -10.58 -6.76
CA ASP A 100 -18.84 -10.76 -8.12
C ASP A 100 -19.61 -9.53 -8.60
N GLU A 101 -20.32 -8.83 -7.72
CA GLU A 101 -21.06 -7.61 -8.04
C GLU A 101 -20.14 -6.40 -8.17
N GLN A 102 -19.15 -6.28 -7.28
CA GLN A 102 -18.02 -5.36 -7.50
C GLN A 102 -17.37 -5.67 -8.85
N SER A 103 -16.98 -6.93 -9.10
CA SER A 103 -16.36 -7.37 -10.35
C SER A 103 -17.25 -7.11 -11.58
N ARG A 104 -18.58 -7.29 -11.50
CA ARG A 104 -19.52 -6.98 -12.59
C ARG A 104 -19.68 -5.48 -12.83
N GLN A 105 -19.75 -4.67 -11.78
CA GLN A 105 -19.75 -3.20 -11.90
C GLN A 105 -18.44 -2.71 -12.52
N PHE A 106 -17.31 -3.34 -12.16
CA PHE A 106 -16.02 -3.14 -12.79
C PHE A 106 -16.00 -3.66 -14.24
N THR A 107 -16.57 -4.82 -14.55
CA THR A 107 -16.62 -5.42 -15.91
C THR A 107 -17.48 -4.58 -16.87
N ARG A 108 -18.55 -3.94 -16.37
CA ARG A 108 -19.37 -3.00 -17.15
C ARG A 108 -18.59 -1.72 -17.50
N ALA A 109 -17.63 -1.33 -16.66
CA ALA A 109 -16.64 -0.30 -16.98
C ALA A 109 -15.47 -0.84 -17.86
N GLN A 110 -15.16 -2.14 -17.77
CA GLN A 110 -14.05 -2.84 -18.43
C GLN A 110 -14.40 -3.45 -19.80
N SER A 111 -15.66 -3.37 -20.26
CA SER A 111 -16.04 -3.72 -21.65
C SER A 111 -15.32 -2.84 -22.68
N ALA A 112 -14.70 -1.74 -22.21
CA ALA A 112 -13.64 -1.04 -22.90
C ALA A 112 -12.26 -1.53 -22.40
N LYS A 113 -11.71 -2.54 -23.09
CA LYS A 113 -10.28 -2.93 -23.14
C LYS A 113 -9.76 -3.89 -22.06
N THR A 114 -9.59 -5.15 -22.45
CA THR A 114 -8.72 -6.16 -21.82
C THR A 114 -7.43 -6.35 -22.60
N GLY A 115 -6.28 -6.55 -21.93
CA GLY A 115 -5.10 -7.20 -22.52
C GLY A 115 -3.75 -7.04 -21.81
N ALA A 116 -3.15 -8.19 -21.43
CA ALA A 116 -1.76 -8.47 -21.02
C ALA A 116 -1.29 -8.12 -19.59
N ALA A 117 -0.49 -9.04 -19.02
CA ALA A 117 0.30 -8.83 -17.79
C ALA A 117 1.01 -7.48 -17.87
N SER A 118 0.77 -6.64 -16.87
CA SER A 118 0.89 -5.21 -17.09
C SER A 118 2.37 -4.76 -17.13
N ASP A 119 2.72 -4.08 -18.21
CA ASP A 119 4.00 -3.37 -18.41
C ASP A 119 4.03 -2.10 -17.55
N ILE A 120 3.89 -2.26 -16.22
CA ILE A 120 3.82 -1.17 -15.24
C ILE A 120 4.99 -1.25 -14.28
N ALA A 121 5.63 -0.11 -14.04
CA ALA A 121 6.70 0.03 -13.08
C ALA A 121 6.43 1.15 -12.07
N LEU A 122 6.98 0.98 -10.86
CA LEU A 122 7.00 2.00 -9.83
C LEU A 122 8.33 2.76 -9.83
N VAL A 123 8.25 4.09 -9.74
CA VAL A 123 9.39 4.96 -9.44
C VAL A 123 9.11 5.68 -8.13
N CYS A 124 9.97 5.48 -7.13
CA CYS A 124 9.76 6.01 -5.78
C CYS A 124 10.90 6.93 -5.39
N ALA A 125 10.59 8.13 -4.92
CA ALA A 125 11.60 8.98 -4.30
C ALA A 125 11.73 8.63 -2.81
N ALA A 126 12.95 8.69 -2.26
CA ALA A 126 13.21 8.41 -0.85
C ALA A 126 14.28 9.34 -0.25
N PRO A 127 14.10 9.84 1.00
CA PRO A 127 15.05 10.76 1.63
C PRO A 127 16.34 10.09 2.10
N SER A 128 16.50 8.78 1.95
CA SER A 128 17.69 8.03 2.35
C SER A 128 17.89 6.77 1.51
N PRO A 129 19.11 6.20 1.48
CA PRO A 129 19.36 4.88 0.91
C PRO A 129 18.57 3.77 1.61
N GLU A 130 18.33 3.89 2.91
CA GLU A 130 17.63 2.88 3.72
C GLU A 130 16.15 2.81 3.35
N LEU A 131 15.47 3.94 3.25
CA LEU A 131 14.08 4.00 2.80
C LEU A 131 13.96 3.64 1.32
N ALA A 132 14.97 3.95 0.50
CA ALA A 132 15.01 3.48 -0.88
C ALA A 132 15.05 1.94 -0.96
N LYS A 133 15.79 1.26 -0.07
CA LYS A 133 15.80 -0.22 0.00
C LYS A 133 14.41 -0.78 0.31
N ILE A 134 13.63 -0.12 1.16
CA ILE A 134 12.23 -0.51 1.45
C ILE A 134 11.39 -0.45 0.18
N PHE A 135 11.43 0.68 -0.55
CA PHE A 135 10.72 0.78 -1.82
C PHE A 135 11.16 -0.26 -2.85
N LYS A 136 12.47 -0.54 -2.94
CA LYS A 136 12.98 -1.62 -3.79
C LYS A 136 12.41 -2.98 -3.41
N SER A 137 12.32 -3.31 -2.12
CA SER A 137 11.70 -4.57 -1.67
C SER A 137 10.20 -4.64 -1.95
N LEU A 138 9.53 -3.49 -2.07
CA LEU A 138 8.11 -3.38 -2.44
C LEU A 138 7.89 -3.30 -3.97
N GLY A 139 8.92 -3.60 -4.77
CA GLY A 139 8.79 -3.68 -6.23
C GLY A 139 9.09 -2.38 -6.99
N ALA A 140 9.70 -1.37 -6.35
CA ALA A 140 10.14 -0.17 -7.07
C ALA A 140 11.21 -0.50 -8.14
N ALA A 141 10.91 -0.20 -9.40
CA ALA A 141 11.83 -0.41 -10.51
C ALA A 141 13.02 0.55 -10.43
N VAL A 142 12.78 1.81 -10.07
CA VAL A 142 13.82 2.83 -9.84
C VAL A 142 13.50 3.60 -8.56
N THR A 143 14.55 3.97 -7.82
CA THR A 143 14.42 4.84 -6.64
C THR A 143 15.26 6.09 -6.82
N ILE A 144 14.71 7.25 -6.44
CA ILE A 144 15.41 8.54 -6.48
C ILE A 144 15.75 8.94 -5.05
N SER A 145 17.02 8.81 -4.68
CA SER A 145 17.49 9.17 -3.35
C SER A 145 18.08 10.58 -3.34
N TRP A 146 17.68 11.41 -2.37
CA TRP A 146 18.25 12.77 -2.20
C TRP A 146 19.06 12.96 -0.92
N GLY A 147 18.84 12.17 0.14
CA GLY A 147 19.70 12.25 1.33
C GLY A 147 19.72 13.65 1.95
N GLN A 148 20.92 14.24 2.01
CA GLN A 148 21.19 15.59 2.54
C GLN A 148 20.98 16.71 1.49
N THR A 149 20.61 16.38 0.25
CA THR A 149 20.43 17.36 -0.83
C THR A 149 18.97 17.81 -0.93
N MET A 150 18.66 18.69 -1.89
CA MET A 150 17.30 19.14 -2.13
C MET A 150 16.39 17.98 -2.57
N PRO A 151 15.10 17.98 -2.20
CA PRO A 151 14.14 17.03 -2.74
C PRO A 151 14.14 17.01 -4.28
N PRO A 152 13.87 15.86 -4.92
CA PRO A 152 14.04 15.70 -6.35
C PRO A 152 13.13 16.64 -7.16
N GLY A 153 13.73 17.22 -8.20
CA GLY A 153 13.08 18.08 -9.18
C GLY A 153 12.59 17.30 -10.40
N ALA A 154 11.97 18.00 -11.36
CA ALA A 154 11.35 17.36 -12.53
C ALA A 154 12.36 16.57 -13.38
N GLN A 155 13.60 17.05 -13.46
CA GLN A 155 14.66 16.38 -14.21
C GLN A 155 15.03 15.02 -13.60
N ASP A 156 15.05 14.91 -12.27
CA ASP A 156 15.38 13.66 -11.58
C ASP A 156 14.32 12.58 -11.85
N PHE A 157 13.04 12.96 -11.79
CA PHE A 157 11.92 12.07 -12.14
C PHE A 157 11.95 11.69 -13.62
N LEU A 158 12.24 12.63 -14.53
CA LEU A 158 12.31 12.35 -15.96
C LEU A 158 13.44 11.37 -16.29
N GLN A 159 14.60 11.53 -15.68
CA GLN A 159 15.72 10.59 -15.81
C GLN A 159 15.35 9.20 -15.26
N ALA A 160 14.68 9.13 -14.11
CA ALA A 160 14.22 7.87 -13.55
C ALA A 160 13.21 7.16 -14.47
N ILE A 161 12.27 7.90 -15.06
CA ILE A 161 11.32 7.38 -16.07
C ILE A 161 12.04 6.81 -17.30
N GLN A 162 13.11 7.47 -17.75
CA GLN A 162 13.89 7.02 -18.91
C GLN A 162 14.63 5.70 -18.64
N GLN A 163 15.10 5.47 -17.41
CA GLN A 163 15.82 4.25 -17.00
C GLN A 163 14.93 3.00 -16.93
N VAL A 164 13.63 3.17 -16.73
CA VAL A 164 12.67 2.07 -16.55
C VAL A 164 12.32 1.43 -17.90
N SER A 165 12.40 0.11 -18.07
CA SER A 165 12.04 -0.52 -19.36
C SER A 165 10.53 -0.48 -19.67
N ALA A 166 9.69 -0.39 -18.65
CA ALA A 166 8.25 -0.42 -18.80
C ALA A 166 7.67 0.85 -19.44
N ASN A 167 6.61 0.71 -20.26
CA ASN A 167 5.96 1.83 -20.94
C ASN A 167 4.94 2.57 -20.07
N LYS A 168 4.48 1.96 -18.97
CA LYS A 168 3.56 2.59 -18.01
C LYS A 168 4.23 2.72 -16.64
N ILE A 169 4.17 3.91 -16.06
CA ILE A 169 4.96 4.24 -14.87
C ILE A 169 4.11 5.00 -13.86
N LEU A 170 4.10 4.54 -12.61
CA LEU A 170 3.52 5.25 -11.49
C LEU A 170 4.65 5.87 -10.65
N LEU A 171 4.55 7.18 -10.40
CA LEU A 171 5.53 7.93 -9.60
C LEU A 171 4.98 8.15 -8.19
N LEU A 172 5.81 7.85 -7.19
CA LEU A 172 5.58 8.15 -5.77
C LEU A 172 6.59 9.21 -5.30
N PRO A 173 6.21 10.51 -5.27
CA PRO A 173 7.11 11.60 -4.92
C PRO A 173 7.55 11.59 -3.46
N ASN A 174 6.69 11.10 -2.56
CA ASN A 174 6.96 10.91 -1.12
C ASN A 174 7.50 12.16 -0.40
N ASN A 175 7.23 13.33 -0.99
CA ASN A 175 7.59 14.64 -0.51
C ASN A 175 6.66 15.66 -1.14
N LYS A 176 5.97 16.46 -0.32
CA LYS A 176 5.03 17.49 -0.77
C LYS A 176 5.63 18.44 -1.82
N ASN A 177 6.91 18.81 -1.68
CA ASN A 177 7.58 19.74 -2.58
C ASN A 177 7.97 19.09 -3.93
N SER A 178 8.00 17.75 -4.00
CA SER A 178 8.30 17.00 -5.23
C SER A 178 7.06 16.61 -6.03
N ILE A 179 5.84 16.83 -5.53
CA ILE A 179 4.61 16.45 -6.25
C ILE A 179 4.49 17.20 -7.59
N MET A 180 4.73 18.52 -7.58
CA MET A 180 4.69 19.31 -8.82
C MET A 180 5.78 18.87 -9.81
N ALA A 181 6.98 18.60 -9.31
CA ALA A 181 8.10 18.10 -10.10
C ALA A 181 7.78 16.76 -10.76
N ALA A 182 7.21 15.80 -10.03
CA ALA A 182 6.82 14.51 -10.55
C ALA A 182 5.70 14.62 -11.61
N ARG A 183 4.69 15.48 -11.38
CA ARG A 183 3.64 15.76 -12.37
C ARG A 183 4.20 16.36 -13.65
N GLN A 184 5.13 17.31 -13.53
CA GLN A 184 5.81 17.91 -14.67
C GLN A 184 6.61 16.86 -15.45
N ALA A 185 7.41 16.03 -14.76
CA ALA A 185 8.14 14.94 -15.38
C ALA A 185 7.23 13.95 -16.11
N ALA A 186 6.10 13.57 -15.51
CA ALA A 186 5.11 12.71 -16.13
C ALA A 186 4.51 13.32 -17.41
N SER A 187 4.28 14.64 -17.44
CA SER A 187 3.78 15.34 -18.64
C SER A 187 4.80 15.48 -19.77
N LEU A 188 6.09 15.44 -19.43
CA LEU A 188 7.21 15.56 -20.38
C LEU A 188 7.73 14.19 -20.84
N ALA A 189 7.31 13.10 -20.20
CA ALA A 189 7.75 11.76 -20.51
C ALA A 189 7.19 11.29 -21.86
N GLU A 190 8.01 10.58 -22.63
CA GLU A 190 7.55 9.87 -23.84
C GLU A 190 6.70 8.63 -23.50
N LYS A 191 6.87 8.10 -22.27
CA LYS A 191 6.15 6.95 -21.73
C LYS A 191 4.88 7.40 -21.01
N THR A 192 3.92 6.49 -20.87
CA THR A 192 2.73 6.77 -20.04
C THR A 192 3.15 6.84 -18.58
N ALA A 193 3.10 8.02 -17.98
CA ALA A 193 3.49 8.23 -16.59
C ALA A 193 2.39 8.98 -15.82
N GLN A 194 2.19 8.60 -14.56
CA GLN A 194 1.27 9.28 -13.66
C GLN A 194 1.90 9.45 -12.29
N ALA A 195 1.90 10.68 -11.77
CA ALA A 195 2.31 10.96 -10.41
C ALA A 195 1.13 10.79 -9.45
N LEU A 196 1.26 9.87 -8.50
CA LEU A 196 0.36 9.74 -7.37
C LEU A 196 0.80 10.74 -6.28
N PRO A 197 -0.09 11.51 -5.67
CA PRO A 197 0.27 12.65 -4.83
C PRO A 197 0.68 12.22 -3.40
N SER A 198 1.65 11.30 -3.26
CA SER A 198 2.21 10.96 -1.95
C SER A 198 3.07 12.12 -1.44
N GLU A 199 2.66 12.71 -0.31
CA GLU A 199 3.34 13.82 0.35
C GLU A 199 4.43 13.34 1.33
N THR A 200 4.32 12.12 1.82
CA THR A 200 5.22 11.55 2.84
C THR A 200 5.69 10.15 2.45
N VAL A 201 6.75 9.69 3.12
CA VAL A 201 7.29 8.33 2.92
C VAL A 201 6.28 7.25 3.32
N PRO A 202 5.60 7.30 4.49
CA PRO A 202 4.58 6.32 4.85
C PRO A 202 3.43 6.20 3.84
N GLN A 203 2.94 7.33 3.31
CA GLN A 203 1.95 7.33 2.24
C GLN A 203 2.46 6.58 1.00
N GLY A 204 3.73 6.78 0.65
CA GLY A 204 4.38 6.04 -0.42
C GLY A 204 4.49 4.54 -0.15
N ILE A 205 4.87 4.15 1.05
CA ILE A 205 5.00 2.74 1.46
C ILE A 205 3.65 2.04 1.36
N SER A 206 2.60 2.65 1.91
CA SER A 206 1.23 2.14 1.83
C SER A 206 0.73 2.04 0.39
N ALA A 207 1.01 3.05 -0.44
CA ALA A 207 0.72 2.99 -1.88
C ALA A 207 1.48 1.84 -2.56
N ALA A 208 2.77 1.67 -2.31
CA ALA A 208 3.56 0.60 -2.91
C ALA A 208 3.09 -0.80 -2.48
N LEU A 209 2.61 -0.98 -1.24
CA LEU A 209 2.01 -2.22 -0.77
C LEU A 209 0.70 -2.57 -1.51
N ALA A 210 -0.07 -1.56 -1.93
CA ALA A 210 -1.30 -1.75 -2.69
C ALA A 210 -1.09 -2.01 -4.20
N PHE A 211 0.15 -1.94 -4.67
CA PHE A 211 0.49 -2.22 -6.07
C PHE A 211 0.38 -3.71 -6.40
N ASN A 212 -0.21 -4.02 -7.56
CA ASN A 212 -0.37 -5.38 -8.06
C ASN A 212 0.08 -5.43 -9.54
N SER A 213 1.17 -6.14 -9.81
CA SER A 213 1.73 -6.27 -11.17
C SER A 213 0.79 -6.94 -12.18
N GLU A 214 -0.21 -7.70 -11.71
CA GLU A 214 -1.20 -8.37 -12.56
C GLU A 214 -2.41 -7.48 -12.88
N ALA A 215 -2.59 -6.36 -12.16
CA ALA A 215 -3.66 -5.40 -12.41
C ALA A 215 -3.28 -4.40 -13.52
N ASP A 216 -4.29 -3.84 -14.19
CA ASP A 216 -4.05 -2.76 -15.16
C ASP A 216 -3.60 -1.44 -14.48
N PHE A 217 -3.25 -0.46 -15.30
CA PHE A 217 -2.64 0.80 -14.85
C PHE A 217 -3.58 1.68 -14.05
N ASP A 218 -4.82 1.80 -14.51
CA ASP A 218 -5.81 2.66 -13.87
C ASP A 218 -6.27 2.03 -12.54
N LEU A 219 -6.42 0.70 -12.52
CA LEU A 219 -6.74 -0.05 -11.30
C LEU A 219 -5.61 0.05 -10.26
N ASN A 220 -4.34 -0.09 -10.68
CA ASN A 220 -3.21 0.15 -9.79
C ASN A 220 -3.21 1.58 -9.25
N ALA A 221 -3.33 2.58 -10.12
CA ALA A 221 -3.37 3.98 -9.69
C ALA A 221 -4.50 4.26 -8.68
N ALA A 222 -5.69 3.71 -8.90
CA ALA A 222 -6.84 3.86 -8.01
C ALA A 222 -6.62 3.19 -6.64
N ARG A 223 -6.11 1.95 -6.62
CA ARG A 223 -5.80 1.22 -5.37
C ARG A 223 -4.74 1.94 -4.54
N MET A 224 -3.65 2.34 -5.19
CA MET A 224 -2.55 3.06 -4.56
C MET A 224 -2.98 4.43 -4.03
N LEU A 225 -3.82 5.15 -4.80
CA LEU A 225 -4.42 6.42 -4.35
C LEU A 225 -5.37 6.24 -3.17
N ASN A 226 -6.09 5.11 -3.10
CA ASN A 226 -6.90 4.82 -1.94
C ASN A 226 -6.03 4.58 -0.70
N ALA A 227 -5.02 3.73 -0.82
CA ALA A 227 -4.11 3.38 0.27
C ALA A 227 -3.44 4.61 0.89
N LEU A 228 -2.89 5.51 0.07
CA LEU A 228 -2.19 6.70 0.59
C LEU A 228 -3.09 7.67 1.38
N ARG A 229 -4.42 7.60 1.23
CA ARG A 229 -5.36 8.49 1.96
C ARG A 229 -5.62 8.05 3.40
N HIS A 230 -5.36 6.79 3.72
CA HIS A 230 -5.67 6.22 5.03
C HIS A 230 -4.50 6.31 6.02
N VAL A 231 -3.33 6.77 5.58
CA VAL A 231 -2.15 6.89 6.44
C VAL A 231 -2.01 8.29 7.00
N GLN A 232 -1.89 8.40 8.32
CA GLN A 232 -1.41 9.62 8.96
C GLN A 232 0.10 9.53 9.13
N THR A 233 0.80 10.65 8.91
CA THR A 233 2.25 10.72 9.12
C THR A 233 2.57 11.76 10.18
N ILE A 234 3.37 11.36 11.16
CA ILE A 234 3.98 12.27 12.13
C ILE A 234 5.47 12.36 11.82
N GLU A 235 6.02 13.57 11.75
CA GLU A 235 7.47 13.79 11.61
C GLU A 235 7.98 14.58 12.81
N ILE A 236 9.05 14.08 13.43
CA ILE A 236 9.73 14.74 14.53
C ILE A 236 11.08 15.25 14.03
N THR A 237 11.25 16.57 14.04
CA THR A 237 12.43 17.25 13.50
C THR A 237 12.82 18.46 14.37
N GLN A 238 13.86 19.18 13.99
CA GLN A 238 14.34 20.38 14.67
C GLN A 238 13.94 21.64 13.90
N ALA A 239 13.47 22.66 14.63
CA ALA A 239 13.10 23.94 14.04
C ALA A 239 14.32 24.70 13.50
N ALA A 240 14.37 24.90 12.18
CA ALA A 240 15.43 25.68 11.53
C ALA A 240 15.35 27.21 11.83
N ARG A 241 14.20 27.70 12.28
CA ARG A 241 13.96 29.12 12.57
C ARG A 241 12.90 29.29 13.65
N SER A 242 12.96 30.42 14.35
CA SER A 242 11.91 30.81 15.27
C SER A 242 10.67 31.31 14.50
N VAL A 243 9.48 30.90 14.93
CA VAL A 243 8.20 31.30 14.34
C VAL A 243 7.09 31.23 15.38
N LYS A 244 6.06 32.08 15.23
CA LYS A 244 4.79 31.93 15.93
C LYS A 244 3.74 31.48 14.92
N LEU A 245 3.21 30.28 15.07
CA LEU A 245 2.25 29.68 14.13
C LEU A 245 1.18 28.91 14.90
N ASN A 246 -0.09 29.10 14.56
CA ASN A 246 -1.24 28.46 15.24
C ASN A 246 -1.24 28.61 16.77
N GLY A 247 -0.75 29.74 17.28
CA GLY A 247 -0.62 29.99 18.72
C GLY A 247 0.59 29.33 19.39
N LEU A 248 1.29 28.42 18.71
CA LEU A 248 2.54 27.82 19.16
C LEU A 248 3.70 28.78 18.94
N GLN A 249 4.51 28.97 19.97
CA GLN A 249 5.79 29.67 19.88
C GLN A 249 6.89 28.62 19.68
N VAL A 250 7.58 28.71 18.56
CA VAL A 250 8.71 27.84 18.21
C VAL A 250 9.96 28.69 18.15
N ASN A 251 11.01 28.27 18.84
CA ASN A 251 12.33 28.85 18.72
C ASN A 251 13.20 28.00 17.80
N ARG A 252 14.18 28.61 17.13
CA ARG A 252 15.22 27.85 16.42
C ARG A 252 15.87 26.87 17.39
N GLY A 253 15.97 25.61 16.96
CA GLY A 253 16.57 24.52 17.74
C GLY A 253 15.57 23.70 18.57
N ASP A 254 14.33 24.18 18.74
CA ASP A 254 13.28 23.41 19.40
C ASP A 254 12.98 22.14 18.59
N ILE A 255 12.61 21.07 19.28
CA ILE A 255 12.01 19.90 18.65
C ILE A 255 10.58 20.27 18.26
N ILE A 256 10.21 19.94 17.02
CA ILE A 256 8.87 20.15 16.50
C ILE A 256 8.30 18.83 15.98
N GLY A 257 6.99 18.69 16.17
CA GLY A 257 6.20 17.61 15.62
C GLY A 257 5.29 18.12 14.53
N LEU A 258 5.36 17.52 13.35
CA LEU A 258 4.49 17.79 12.22
C LEU A 258 3.51 16.64 12.05
N LEU A 259 2.22 16.93 11.95
CA LEU A 259 1.19 15.99 11.50
C LEU A 259 0.85 16.31 10.05
N ASN A 260 1.10 15.38 9.13
CA ASN A 260 0.88 15.55 7.69
C ASN A 260 1.41 16.90 7.17
N ASN A 261 2.70 17.16 7.41
CA ASN A 261 3.39 18.41 7.05
C ASN A 261 2.89 19.68 7.76
N THR A 262 2.03 19.57 8.78
CA THR A 262 1.48 20.71 9.54
C THR A 262 2.02 20.71 10.96
N LEU A 263 2.54 21.85 11.42
CA LEU A 263 3.04 21.99 12.80
C LEU A 263 1.93 21.69 13.82
N ALA A 264 2.16 20.68 14.66
CA ALA A 264 1.20 20.18 15.64
C ALA A 264 1.70 20.31 17.09
N ALA A 265 3.01 20.23 17.32
CA ALA A 265 3.62 20.38 18.64
C ALA A 265 5.04 20.96 18.56
N ALA A 266 5.51 21.54 19.67
CA ALA A 266 6.88 22.03 19.82
C ALA A 266 7.34 21.92 21.28
N GLY A 267 8.62 21.63 21.49
CA GLY A 267 9.19 21.48 22.82
C GLY A 267 10.68 21.15 22.79
N LEU A 268 11.23 20.75 23.94
CA LEU A 268 12.66 20.41 24.07
C LEU A 268 12.91 18.90 24.16
N ASN A 269 11.89 18.11 24.54
CA ASN A 269 12.01 16.66 24.68
C ASN A 269 11.37 15.97 23.48
N ILE A 270 12.19 15.21 22.75
CA ILE A 270 11.77 14.56 21.51
C ILE A 270 10.65 13.54 21.68
N ASN A 271 10.69 12.73 22.75
CA ASN A 271 9.69 11.72 23.02
C ASN A 271 8.37 12.36 23.46
N GLN A 272 8.44 13.42 24.27
CA GLN A 272 7.24 14.15 24.69
C GLN A 272 6.56 14.80 23.49
N VAL A 273 7.31 15.45 22.60
CA VAL A 273 6.74 16.04 21.37
C VAL A 273 6.09 14.97 20.49
N ALA A 274 6.70 13.78 20.36
CA ALA A 274 6.08 12.67 19.62
C ALA A 274 4.74 12.22 20.25
N LEU A 275 4.71 12.03 21.57
CA LEU A 275 3.50 11.66 22.32
C LEU A 275 2.42 12.76 22.24
N ASP A 276 2.81 14.03 22.28
CA ASP A 276 1.90 15.16 22.18
C ASP A 276 1.21 15.25 20.80
N VAL A 277 1.92 14.88 19.72
CA VAL A 277 1.29 14.79 18.38
C VAL A 277 0.39 13.56 18.29
N LEU A 278 0.84 12.40 18.79
CA LEU A 278 0.04 11.19 18.83
C LEU A 278 -1.29 11.42 19.57
N ALA A 279 -1.27 12.09 20.73
CA ALA A 279 -2.46 12.37 21.53
C ALA A 279 -3.52 13.23 20.82
N GLN A 280 -3.18 13.88 19.70
CA GLN A 280 -4.13 14.63 18.87
C GLN A 280 -4.87 13.76 17.87
N GLN A 281 -4.48 12.49 17.70
CA GLN A 281 -5.05 11.56 16.73
C GLN A 281 -6.10 10.67 17.37
N ASP A 282 -7.12 10.33 16.57
CA ASP A 282 -8.05 9.27 16.93
C ASP A 282 -7.38 7.92 16.69
N MET A 283 -6.98 7.27 17.78
CA MET A 283 -6.29 5.98 17.73
C MET A 283 -7.24 4.78 17.60
N SER A 284 -8.57 5.00 17.58
CA SER A 284 -9.55 3.91 17.57
C SER A 284 -9.52 3.05 16.30
N ASN A 285 -9.10 3.63 15.18
CA ASN A 285 -9.01 2.97 13.87
C ASN A 285 -7.56 2.74 13.42
N ILE A 286 -6.59 2.93 14.31
CA ILE A 286 -5.18 2.63 14.05
C ILE A 286 -4.93 1.19 14.51
N GLU A 287 -4.21 0.42 13.71
CA GLU A 287 -3.80 -0.95 14.04
C GLU A 287 -2.29 -1.03 14.24
N ILE A 288 -1.53 -0.26 13.45
CA ILE A 288 -0.07 -0.31 13.43
C ILE A 288 0.53 1.10 13.51
N ILE A 289 1.57 1.22 14.33
CA ILE A 289 2.45 2.39 14.38
C ILE A 289 3.85 1.99 13.91
N GLY A 290 4.28 2.50 12.75
CA GLY A 290 5.63 2.29 12.23
C GLY A 290 6.55 3.47 12.57
N ILE A 291 7.69 3.23 13.21
CA ILE A 291 8.68 4.26 13.58
C ILE A 291 9.93 4.09 12.70
N TYR A 292 10.15 5.02 11.78
CA TYR A 292 11.34 5.11 10.95
C TYR A 292 12.32 6.13 11.53
N TYR A 293 13.40 5.69 12.16
CA TYR A 293 14.35 6.59 12.81
C TYR A 293 15.52 7.01 11.92
N GLY A 294 15.91 8.27 12.03
CA GLY A 294 16.94 8.91 11.20
C GLY A 294 18.36 8.66 11.71
N GLN A 295 19.35 9.15 10.97
CA GLN A 295 20.77 8.94 11.27
C GLN A 295 21.21 9.50 12.64
N ASP A 296 20.50 10.51 13.15
CA ASP A 296 20.81 11.18 14.43
C ASP A 296 20.16 10.49 15.63
N ALA A 297 19.34 9.46 15.40
CA ALA A 297 18.74 8.63 16.45
C ALA A 297 19.41 7.25 16.47
N SER A 298 19.61 6.72 17.68
CA SER A 298 20.08 5.34 17.86
C SER A 298 18.92 4.37 17.95
N ASP A 299 19.17 3.10 17.67
CA ASP A 299 18.22 2.01 17.86
C ASP A 299 17.67 1.99 19.30
N ALA A 300 18.52 2.17 20.30
CA ALA A 300 18.11 2.24 21.71
C ALA A 300 17.15 3.40 21.99
N THR A 301 17.40 4.59 21.41
CA THR A 301 16.51 5.75 21.59
C THR A 301 15.18 5.60 20.84
N ALA A 302 15.18 4.95 19.68
CA ALA A 302 13.95 4.67 18.93
C ALA A 302 13.09 3.62 19.65
N ASN A 303 13.70 2.55 20.17
CA ASN A 303 13.00 1.55 20.97
C ASN A 303 12.46 2.13 22.30
N ALA A 304 13.18 3.06 22.92
CA ALA A 304 12.65 3.77 24.09
C ALA A 304 11.36 4.57 23.78
N LEU A 305 11.27 5.19 22.59
CA LEU A 305 10.03 5.82 22.13
C LEU A 305 8.94 4.77 21.86
N ALA A 306 9.29 3.63 21.24
CA ALA A 306 8.35 2.54 20.99
C ALA A 306 7.75 1.98 22.29
N ASP A 307 8.56 1.82 23.34
CA ASP A 307 8.10 1.39 24.66
C ASP A 307 7.12 2.39 25.28
N LEU A 308 7.39 3.69 25.16
CA LEU A 308 6.50 4.75 25.64
C LEU A 308 5.15 4.74 24.88
N ILE A 309 5.18 4.56 23.56
CA ILE A 309 3.97 4.47 22.73
C ILE A 309 3.19 3.21 23.10
N THR A 310 3.87 2.07 23.26
CA THR A 310 3.24 0.79 23.66
C THR A 310 2.60 0.89 25.04
N ALA A 311 3.23 1.58 25.98
CA ALA A 311 2.65 1.83 27.30
C ALA A 311 1.40 2.71 27.25
N ALA A 312 1.36 3.71 26.36
CA ALA A 312 0.22 4.59 26.16
C ALA A 312 -0.93 3.93 25.37
N TYR A 313 -0.60 3.05 24.42
CA TYR A 313 -1.53 2.44 23.47
C TYR A 313 -1.33 0.93 23.37
N ALA A 314 -1.57 0.21 24.47
CA ALA A 314 -1.27 -1.22 24.61
C ALA A 314 -1.97 -2.18 23.62
N HIS A 315 -2.99 -1.69 22.88
CA HIS A 315 -3.70 -2.44 21.85
C HIS A 315 -3.06 -2.32 20.47
N LEU A 316 -2.16 -1.35 20.27
CA LEU A 316 -1.52 -1.09 18.99
C LEU A 316 -0.22 -1.87 18.86
N LYS A 317 0.08 -2.32 17.64
CA LYS A 317 1.39 -2.89 17.30
C LYS A 317 2.36 -1.76 16.97
N VAL A 318 3.54 -1.74 17.60
CA VAL A 318 4.60 -0.78 17.28
C VAL A 318 5.76 -1.48 16.59
N GLU A 319 6.18 -0.97 15.44
CA GLU A 319 7.34 -1.47 14.68
C GLU A 319 8.41 -0.38 14.60
N VAL A 320 9.68 -0.76 14.74
CA VAL A 320 10.82 0.16 14.65
C VAL A 320 11.72 -0.25 13.49
N VAL A 321 12.02 0.70 12.61
CA VAL A 321 12.80 0.48 11.40
C VAL A 321 13.85 1.58 11.27
N TYR A 322 15.08 1.21 10.92
CA TYR A 322 16.09 2.21 10.59
C TYR A 322 15.77 2.86 9.24
N GLY A 323 15.43 4.15 9.26
CA GLY A 323 15.12 4.94 8.09
C GLY A 323 16.31 5.75 7.55
N GLY A 324 17.32 6.05 8.37
CA GLY A 324 18.57 6.69 7.90
C GLY A 324 18.42 8.08 7.28
N GLN A 325 17.25 8.71 7.39
CA GLN A 325 17.03 10.06 6.89
C GLN A 325 17.81 11.11 7.70
N ALA A 326 18.20 12.17 6.99
CA ALA A 326 19.13 13.21 7.42
C ALA A 326 18.60 14.21 8.45
N HIS A 327 17.43 14.77 8.17
CA HIS A 327 16.93 15.98 8.85
C HIS A 327 15.73 15.70 9.76
N THR A 328 15.24 14.47 9.78
CA THR A 328 14.05 14.06 10.53
C THR A 328 14.45 12.94 11.49
N HIS A 329 14.30 13.18 12.79
CA HIS A 329 14.66 12.20 13.80
C HIS A 329 13.75 10.97 13.73
N TYR A 330 12.44 11.19 13.62
CA TYR A 330 11.45 10.12 13.49
C TYR A 330 10.43 10.47 12.40
N ILE A 331 10.18 9.53 11.50
CA ILE A 331 8.96 9.51 10.68
C ILE A 331 8.10 8.39 11.28
N ILE A 332 6.87 8.70 11.68
CA ILE A 332 5.96 7.77 12.33
C ILE A 332 4.73 7.61 11.44
N SER A 333 4.40 6.39 11.04
CA SER A 333 3.17 6.05 10.34
C SER A 333 2.09 5.62 11.33
N LEU A 334 0.86 6.07 11.10
CA LEU A 334 -0.34 5.55 11.76
C LEU A 334 -1.21 4.95 10.64
N GLU A 335 -1.41 3.63 10.73
CA GLU A 335 -2.04 2.78 9.70
C GLU A 335 -3.16 1.93 10.30
#